data_AF-A0A6G8U1B2-F1
#
_entry.id   AF-A0A6G8U1B2-F1
#
_cell.length_a   1.000
_cell.length_b   1.000
_cell.length_c   1.000
_cell.angle_alpha   90.00
_cell.angle_beta   90.00
_cell.angle_gamma   90.00
#
_symmetry.space_group_name_H-M   'P 1'
#
loop_
_entity.id
_entity.type
_entity.pdbx_description
1 polymer ?
#
loop_
_entity_poly.entity_id
_entity_poly.type
_entity_poly.pdbx_seq_one_letter_code
_entity_poly.pdbx_strand_id
1 'polypeptide(L)'
;MRRSTLLAATLLLLAAVPAGAQSQPAQSGPQNNAVNSSDHNNSNKPVAGRNSFTEGQAKSRIEDAGYSNVSGLQKDNEGVWRGKADKAGTKTNVSVDFQGNVNPVK
;
A
#
# COMPACT_ATOMS: atom_id res chain seq x y z
N MET A 1 3.76 42.37 -73.24
CA MET A 1 2.48 42.18 -72.54
C MET A 1 2.03 40.74 -72.76
N ARG A 2 1.66 40.02 -71.68
CA ARG A 2 0.75 38.85 -71.55
C ARG A 2 0.80 37.73 -72.61
N ARG A 3 0.73 36.43 -72.33
CA ARG A 3 0.59 35.50 -71.19
C ARG A 3 0.62 34.13 -71.88
N SER A 4 1.14 33.07 -71.25
CA SER A 4 0.58 31.71 -71.39
C SER A 4 1.26 30.77 -70.39
N THR A 5 0.60 30.60 -69.25
CA THR A 5 0.69 29.42 -68.37
C THR A 5 0.19 28.19 -69.10
N LEU A 6 0.82 27.02 -68.88
CA LEU A 6 0.14 25.81 -68.39
C LEU A 6 1.02 24.53 -68.43
N LEU A 7 0.66 23.59 -67.53
CA LEU A 7 1.02 22.17 -67.41
C LEU A 7 2.39 21.85 -66.75
N ALA A 8 2.53 20.91 -65.81
CA ALA A 8 1.63 19.89 -65.30
C ALA A 8 2.20 19.23 -64.01
N ALA A 9 1.32 18.47 -63.35
CA ALA A 9 1.59 17.18 -62.69
C ALA A 9 2.39 17.22 -61.37
N THR A 10 1.70 17.19 -60.21
CA THR A 10 1.43 15.96 -59.42
C THR A 10 2.69 15.21 -58.96
N LEU A 11 2.92 15.15 -57.64
CA LEU A 11 2.72 13.92 -56.88
C LEU A 11 2.83 14.21 -55.37
N LEU A 12 1.80 13.80 -54.62
CA LEU A 12 1.90 13.52 -53.19
C LEU A 12 2.95 12.43 -52.97
N LEU A 13 3.74 12.52 -51.90
CA LEU A 13 4.03 11.36 -51.05
C LEU A 13 4.35 11.80 -49.62
N LEU A 14 3.40 11.46 -48.76
CA LEU A 14 3.40 11.57 -47.32
C LEU A 14 4.30 10.46 -46.76
N ALA A 15 5.50 10.79 -46.26
CA ALA A 15 6.34 9.83 -45.56
C ALA A 15 6.15 9.98 -44.05
N ALA A 16 5.51 8.96 -43.48
CA ALA A 16 5.16 8.83 -42.08
C ALA A 16 6.39 8.93 -41.16
N VAL A 17 6.31 9.81 -40.16
CA VAL A 17 7.20 9.81 -39.01
C VAL A 17 6.88 8.55 -38.20
N PRO A 18 7.81 7.61 -37.93
CA PRO A 18 7.59 6.65 -36.89
C PRO A 18 7.64 7.42 -35.57
N ALA A 19 6.46 7.72 -35.01
CA ALA A 19 6.33 8.09 -33.63
C ALA A 19 6.86 6.91 -32.82
N GLY A 20 8.09 7.04 -32.32
CA GLY A 20 8.64 6.10 -31.35
C GLY A 20 7.64 6.02 -30.20
N ALA A 21 6.99 4.87 -30.07
CA ALA A 21 6.20 4.54 -28.90
C ALA A 21 7.18 4.39 -27.73
N GLN A 22 7.56 5.53 -27.16
CA GLN A 22 8.24 5.59 -25.88
C GLN A 22 7.21 5.09 -24.88
N SER A 23 7.29 3.82 -24.51
CA SER A 23 6.56 3.23 -23.40
C SER A 23 6.98 3.98 -22.13
N GLN A 24 6.29 5.08 -21.87
CA GLN A 24 6.36 5.81 -20.62
C GLN A 24 5.98 4.81 -19.52
N PRO A 25 6.82 4.58 -18.49
CA PRO A 25 6.39 3.82 -17.34
C PRO A 25 5.13 4.48 -16.79
N ALA A 26 4.10 3.67 -16.53
CA ALA A 26 2.81 4.15 -16.06
C ALA A 26 3.01 5.11 -14.87
N GLN A 27 2.58 6.35 -15.04
CA GLN A 27 2.58 7.34 -13.98
C GLN A 27 1.74 6.82 -12.82
N SER A 28 2.34 6.90 -11.63
CA SER A 28 1.78 6.58 -10.34
C SER A 28 0.33 7.03 -10.25
N GLY A 29 -0.58 6.07 -10.06
CA GLY A 29 -1.92 6.33 -9.53
C GLY A 29 -1.84 6.99 -8.14
N PRO A 30 -2.98 7.30 -7.49
CA PRO A 30 -3.00 8.01 -6.21
C PRO A 30 -1.91 7.45 -5.29
N GLN A 31 -0.98 8.32 -4.92
CA GLN A 31 0.21 8.00 -4.14
C GLN A 31 -0.23 7.54 -2.75
N ASN A 32 -0.67 6.29 -2.64
CA ASN A 32 -0.80 5.63 -1.37
C ASN A 32 0.63 5.22 -1.02
N ASN A 33 1.36 6.13 -0.39
CA ASN A 33 2.65 5.83 0.20
C ASN A 33 2.41 4.67 1.17
N ALA A 34 2.67 3.44 0.73
CA ALA A 34 2.83 2.30 1.64
C ALA A 34 4.16 2.50 2.37
N VAL A 35 4.24 3.55 3.20
CA VAL A 35 5.28 3.66 4.22
C VAL A 35 4.93 2.65 5.31
N ASN A 36 5.17 1.39 4.99
CA ASN A 36 5.23 0.32 5.97
C ASN A 36 6.64 0.36 6.58
N SER A 37 6.95 1.45 7.29
CA SER A 37 8.10 1.45 8.19
C SER A 37 7.69 0.60 9.37
N SER A 38 8.05 -0.69 9.32
CA SER A 38 7.86 -1.66 10.41
C SER A 38 8.38 -1.13 11.76
N ASP A 39 9.29 -0.16 11.72
CA ASP A 39 9.94 0.49 12.86
C ASP A 39 9.11 1.60 13.52
N HIS A 40 7.97 2.00 12.97
CA HIS A 40 7.12 3.04 13.56
C HIS A 40 5.67 2.58 13.71
N ASN A 41 5.32 2.23 14.95
CA ASN A 41 3.94 2.10 15.37
C ASN A 41 3.28 3.48 15.33
N ASN A 42 2.67 3.84 14.21
CA ASN A 42 2.28 5.21 13.94
C ASN A 42 0.90 5.58 14.51
N SER A 43 0.39 4.80 15.46
CA SER A 43 -0.97 4.98 15.95
C SER A 43 -1.07 4.57 17.41
N ASN A 44 -1.52 5.47 18.28
CA ASN A 44 -1.80 5.17 19.69
C ASN A 44 -3.15 4.44 19.88
N LYS A 45 -3.82 4.11 18.76
CA LYS A 45 -5.10 3.40 18.67
C LYS A 45 -5.12 2.50 17.43
N PRO A 46 -5.66 1.28 17.51
CA PRO A 46 -5.84 0.40 16.35
C PRO A 46 -6.69 1.06 15.26
N VAL A 47 -6.29 0.91 14.00
CA VAL A 47 -7.11 1.35 12.85
C VAL A 47 -8.09 0.23 12.46
N ALA A 48 -9.38 0.53 12.30
CA ALA A 48 -10.37 -0.45 11.86
C ALA A 48 -10.22 -0.78 10.36
N GLY A 49 -10.41 -2.03 9.95
CA GLY A 49 -10.35 -2.44 8.56
C GLY A 49 -10.41 -3.96 8.37
N ARG A 50 -10.71 -4.41 7.14
CA ARG A 50 -10.76 -5.85 6.81
C ARG A 50 -9.38 -6.47 6.99
N ASN A 51 -9.19 -7.14 8.11
CA ASN A 51 -7.93 -7.76 8.46
C ASN A 51 -7.89 -9.22 7.98
N SER A 52 -6.94 -9.48 7.09
CA SER A 52 -6.66 -10.79 6.50
C SER A 52 -5.60 -11.58 7.27
N PHE A 53 -5.08 -11.06 8.38
CA PHE A 53 -4.17 -11.84 9.23
C PHE A 53 -4.90 -13.01 9.86
N THR A 54 -4.24 -14.16 9.87
CA THR A 54 -4.59 -15.28 10.74
C THR A 54 -4.18 -14.96 12.17
N GLU A 55 -4.72 -15.71 13.14
CA GLU A 55 -4.33 -15.57 14.55
C GLU A 55 -2.80 -15.72 14.72
N GLY A 56 -2.20 -16.69 14.03
CA GLY A 56 -0.75 -16.92 14.06
C GLY A 56 0.04 -15.71 13.54
N GLN A 57 -0.40 -15.08 12.44
CA GLN A 57 0.26 -13.89 11.89
C GLN A 57 0.11 -12.67 12.80
N ALA A 58 -1.03 -12.53 13.49
CA ALA A 58 -1.22 -11.47 14.47
C ALA A 58 -0.37 -11.70 15.72
N LYS A 59 -0.26 -12.96 16.18
CA LYS A 59 0.63 -13.35 17.27
C LYS A 59 2.09 -13.04 16.95
N SER A 60 2.60 -13.44 15.79
CA SER A 60 3.97 -13.16 15.39
C SER A 60 4.27 -11.66 15.41
N ARG A 61 3.35 -10.81 14.92
CA ARG A 61 3.54 -9.35 15.00
C ARG A 61 3.62 -8.82 16.43
N ILE A 62 2.78 -9.33 17.33
CA ILE A 62 2.83 -8.96 18.74
C ILE A 62 4.18 -9.35 19.34
N GLU A 63 4.68 -10.54 19.03
CA GLU A 63 5.98 -11.02 19.48
C GLU A 63 7.13 -10.19 18.91
N ASP A 64 7.09 -9.86 17.62
CA ASP A 64 8.06 -8.97 16.95
C ASP A 64 8.06 -7.56 17.55
N ALA A 65 6.94 -7.10 18.09
CA ALA A 65 6.81 -5.82 18.81
C ALA A 65 7.34 -5.88 20.27
N GLY A 66 7.99 -6.98 20.67
CA GLY A 66 8.65 -7.14 21.96
C GLY A 66 7.73 -7.58 23.10
N TYR A 67 6.56 -8.13 22.77
CA TYR A 67 5.68 -8.76 23.75
C TYR A 67 5.97 -10.27 23.83
N SER A 68 5.64 -10.88 24.96
CA SER A 68 5.75 -12.32 25.17
C SER A 68 4.47 -12.89 25.78
N ASN A 69 4.38 -14.22 25.91
CA ASN A 69 3.23 -14.89 26.53
C ASN A 69 1.87 -14.47 25.93
N VAL A 70 1.86 -14.31 24.60
CA VAL A 70 0.69 -13.88 23.85
C VAL A 70 -0.39 -14.96 23.91
N SER A 71 -1.59 -14.59 24.37
CA SER A 71 -2.69 -15.51 24.58
C SER A 71 -4.05 -14.85 24.36
N GLY A 72 -5.04 -15.70 24.05
CA GLY A 72 -6.43 -15.27 23.88
C GLY A 72 -6.60 -14.23 22.78
N LEU A 73 -5.93 -14.39 21.63
CA LEU A 73 -6.18 -13.54 20.49
C LEU A 73 -7.56 -13.82 19.91
N GLN A 74 -8.36 -12.78 19.71
CA GLN A 74 -9.57 -12.83 18.91
C GLN A 74 -9.62 -11.61 18.00
N LYS A 75 -10.10 -11.83 16.77
CA LYS A 75 -10.42 -10.73 15.86
C LYS A 75 -11.82 -10.20 16.20
N ASP A 76 -11.92 -8.90 16.42
CA ASP A 76 -13.20 -8.25 16.67
C ASP A 76 -13.94 -7.87 15.37
N ASN A 77 -15.11 -7.27 15.52
CA ASN A 77 -15.97 -6.84 14.41
C ASN A 77 -15.35 -5.68 13.59
N GLU A 78 -14.35 -4.99 14.12
CA GLU A 78 -13.60 -3.91 13.46
C GLU A 78 -12.39 -4.46 12.68
N GLY A 79 -12.14 -5.78 12.76
CA GLY A 79 -10.99 -6.44 12.17
C GLY A 79 -9.71 -6.27 12.98
N VAL A 80 -9.78 -5.83 14.23
CA VAL A 80 -8.64 -5.70 15.12
C VAL A 80 -8.46 -7.00 15.89
N TRP A 81 -7.26 -7.56 15.86
CA TRP A 81 -6.89 -8.66 16.75
C TRP A 81 -6.65 -8.11 18.15
N ARG A 82 -7.23 -8.72 19.19
CA ARG A 82 -7.08 -8.31 20.59
C ARG A 82 -6.77 -9.52 21.45
N GLY A 83 -5.89 -9.36 22.43
CA GLY A 83 -5.54 -10.41 23.37
C GLY A 83 -4.79 -9.90 24.58
N LYS A 84 -4.12 -10.82 25.27
CA LYS A 84 -3.25 -10.54 26.42
C LYS A 84 -1.82 -10.90 26.07
N ALA A 85 -0.88 -10.11 26.57
CA ALA A 85 0.54 -10.40 26.44
C ALA A 85 1.32 -9.75 27.59
N ASP A 86 2.55 -10.22 27.81
CA ASP A 86 3.50 -9.65 28.75
C ASP A 86 4.41 -8.66 28.02
N LYS A 87 4.58 -7.45 28.56
CA LYS A 87 5.58 -6.48 28.09
C LYS A 87 6.44 -6.05 29.26
N ALA A 88 7.75 -6.26 29.17
CA ALA A 88 8.69 -5.96 30.26
C ALA A 88 8.25 -6.55 31.63
N GLY A 89 7.74 -7.79 31.63
CA GLY A 89 7.28 -8.49 32.84
C GLY A 89 5.89 -8.08 33.34
N THR A 90 5.19 -7.16 32.68
CA THR A 90 3.83 -6.72 33.06
C THR A 90 2.79 -7.30 32.10
N LYS A 91 1.75 -7.93 32.65
CA LYS A 91 0.57 -8.37 31.91
C LYS A 91 -0.22 -7.17 31.41
N THR A 92 -0.40 -7.08 30.11
CA THR A 92 -1.17 -6.01 29.47
C THR A 92 -2.07 -6.55 28.37
N ASN A 93 -3.11 -5.80 28.04
CA ASN A 93 -3.89 -6.06 26.85
C ASN A 93 -3.13 -5.54 25.63
N VAL A 94 -3.21 -6.28 24.54
CA VAL A 94 -2.54 -5.92 23.29
C VAL A 94 -3.52 -6.05 22.13
N SER A 95 -3.28 -5.26 21.09
CA SER A 95 -4.08 -5.26 19.88
C SER A 95 -3.21 -5.13 18.63
N VAL A 96 -3.68 -5.67 17.51
CA VAL A 96 -3.07 -5.53 16.19
C VAL A 96 -4.15 -5.12 15.20
N ASP A 97 -3.97 -3.98 14.54
CA ASP A 97 -4.88 -3.53 13.51
C ASP A 97 -4.66 -4.19 12.14
N PHE A 98 -5.48 -3.83 11.15
CA PHE A 98 -5.36 -4.38 9.79
C PHE A 98 -4.07 -3.96 9.07
N GLN A 99 -3.39 -2.92 9.55
CA GLN A 99 -2.11 -2.45 9.00
C GLN A 99 -0.92 -3.19 9.65
N GLY A 100 -1.16 -3.86 10.78
CA GLY A 100 -0.14 -4.57 11.54
C GLY A 100 0.45 -3.77 12.69
N ASN A 101 -0.12 -2.61 13.04
CA ASN A 101 0.36 -1.83 14.18
C ASN A 101 -0.05 -2.51 15.50
N VAL A 102 0.92 -2.72 16.39
CA VAL A 102 0.74 -3.37 17.68
C VAL A 102 0.56 -2.35 18.82
N ASN A 103 -0.60 -2.31 19.44
CA ASN A 103 -0.92 -1.31 20.46
C ASN A 103 -1.22 -1.94 21.82
N PRO A 104 -0.65 -1.42 22.93
CA PRO A 104 -1.19 -1.71 24.25
C PRO A 104 -2.60 -1.14 24.35
N VAL A 105 -3.56 -1.97 24.75
CA VAL A 105 -4.93 -1.50 25.01
C VAL A 105 -4.95 -0.99 26.44
N LYS A 106 -5.26 0.30 26.61
CA LYS A 106 -5.37 0.97 27.90
C LYS A 106 -6.71 0.68 28.59
#